data_AF-X1M7V7-F1
#
_entry.id   AF-X1M7V7-F1
#
_cell.length_a   1.000
_cell.length_b   1.000
_cell.length_c   1.000
_cell.angle_alpha   90.00
_cell.angle_beta   90.00
_cell.angle_gamma   90.00
#
_symmetry.space_group_name_H-M   'P 1'
#
loop_
_entity.id
_entity.type
_entity.pdbx_description
1 polymer ?
#
loop_
_entity_poly.entity_id
_entity_poly.type
_entity_poly.pdbx_seq_one_letter_code
_entity_poly.pdbx_strand_id
1 'polypeptide(L)'
;MVKAKVREEYQGLSRQELLDKVYELGVSYLENSGSCSQCVVAGVHNILDFEDLVVKLATSPTGGQALQSLGTCGVLVGGTMVLDYFFGRPVGEEEEKEE
;
A
#
# COMPACT_ATOMS: atom_id res chain seq x y z
N MET A 1 1.64 1.34 -17.56
CA MET A 1 1.20 1.92 -16.28
C MET A 1 -0.10 1.27 -15.85
N VAL A 2 -0.14 0.72 -14.64
CA VAL A 2 -1.38 0.19 -14.05
C VAL A 2 -2.26 1.38 -13.67
N LYS A 3 -3.55 1.34 -14.02
CA LYS A 3 -4.50 2.39 -13.64
C LYS A 3 -5.12 2.04 -12.30
N ALA A 4 -5.03 2.95 -11.33
CA ALA A 4 -5.78 2.82 -10.09
C ALA A 4 -7.29 2.84 -10.39
N LYS A 5 -7.98 1.77 -10.02
CA LYS A 5 -9.44 1.62 -10.15
C LYS A 5 -10.03 1.37 -8.77
N VAL A 6 -11.03 2.16 -8.38
CA VAL A 6 -11.81 1.90 -7.17
C VAL A 6 -12.70 0.68 -7.41
N ARG A 7 -12.73 -0.26 -6.46
CA ARG A 7 -13.58 -1.45 -6.51
C ARG A 7 -15.06 -1.05 -6.52
N GLU A 8 -15.89 -1.86 -7.19
CA GLU A 8 -17.29 -1.53 -7.49
C GLU A 8 -18.10 -1.17 -6.25
N GLU A 9 -17.87 -1.87 -5.14
CA GLU A 9 -18.55 -1.64 -3.87
C GLU A 9 -18.29 -0.25 -3.25
N TYR A 10 -17.23 0.46 -3.67
CA TYR A 10 -16.84 1.79 -3.15
C TYR A 10 -16.95 2.93 -4.17
N GLN A 11 -17.37 2.67 -5.42
CA GLN A 11 -17.39 3.69 -6.48
C GLN A 11 -18.37 4.85 -6.23
N GLY A 12 -19.35 4.68 -5.34
CA GLY A 12 -20.31 5.72 -4.96
C GLY A 12 -19.84 6.66 -3.85
N LEU A 13 -18.68 6.41 -3.25
CA LEU A 13 -18.16 7.20 -2.13
C LEU A 13 -17.40 8.44 -2.63
N SER A 14 -17.51 9.52 -1.87
CA SER A 14 -16.66 10.70 -2.04
C SER A 14 -15.21 10.38 -1.69
N ARG A 15 -14.29 11.25 -2.10
CA ARG A 15 -12.87 11.12 -1.77
C ARG A 15 -12.63 11.02 -0.26
N GLN A 16 -13.35 11.80 0.55
CA GLN A 16 -13.16 11.77 2.00
C GLN A 16 -13.67 10.45 2.59
N GLU A 17 -14.84 9.99 2.16
CA GLU A 17 -15.39 8.71 2.61
C GLU A 17 -14.49 7.53 2.23
N LEU A 18 -13.85 7.57 1.04
CA LEU A 18 -12.85 6.57 0.65
C LEU A 18 -11.64 6.59 1.60
N LEU A 19 -11.12 7.77 1.95
CA LEU A 19 -9.98 7.90 2.87
C LEU A 19 -10.33 7.41 4.27
N ASP A 20 -11.51 7.76 4.77
CA ASP A 20 -12.00 7.31 6.07
C ASP A 20 -12.17 5.78 6.08
N LYS A 21 -12.67 5.21 4.97
CA LYS A 21 -12.80 3.77 4.81
C LYS A 21 -11.46 3.04 4.76
N VAL A 22 -10.47 3.58 4.04
CA VAL A 22 -9.09 3.03 4.04
C VAL A 22 -8.53 3.02 5.46
N TYR A 23 -8.73 4.10 6.22
CA TYR A 23 -8.27 4.20 7.60
C TYR A 23 -8.93 3.13 8.50
N GLU A 24 -10.27 3.02 8.48
CA GLU A 24 -11.00 2.00 9.23
C GLU A 24 -10.51 0.58 8.92
N LEU A 25 -10.40 0.26 7.62
CA LEU A 25 -9.92 -1.04 7.17
C LEU A 25 -8.48 -1.29 7.66
N GLY A 26 -7.59 -0.32 7.50
CA GLY A 26 -6.21 -0.43 7.96
C GLY A 26 -6.09 -0.67 9.47
N VAL A 27 -6.88 0.05 10.28
CA VAL A 27 -6.92 -0.17 11.74
C VAL A 27 -7.43 -1.59 12.06
N SER A 28 -8.51 -2.03 11.42
CA SER A 28 -9.04 -3.38 11.62
C SER A 28 -8.04 -4.48 11.22
N TYR A 29 -7.28 -4.28 10.13
CA TYR A 29 -6.22 -5.20 9.76
C TYR A 29 -5.08 -5.24 10.78
N LEU A 30 -4.72 -4.09 11.38
CA LEU A 30 -3.67 -4.04 12.39
C LEU A 30 -4.04 -4.89 13.62
N GLU A 31 -5.29 -4.77 14.10
CA GLU A 31 -5.80 -5.53 15.24
C GLU A 31 -5.77 -7.05 15.00
N ASN A 32 -6.04 -7.48 13.76
CA ASN A 32 -6.15 -8.91 13.43
C ASN A 32 -4.83 -9.55 12.98
N SER A 33 -3.98 -8.81 12.24
CA SER A 33 -2.76 -9.37 11.62
C SER A 33 -1.49 -9.12 12.43
N GLY A 34 -1.45 -8.06 13.26
CA GLY A 34 -0.24 -7.61 13.94
C GLY A 34 0.86 -7.06 13.01
N SER A 35 0.61 -6.96 11.69
CA SER A 35 1.56 -6.42 10.71
C SER A 35 1.22 -4.99 10.33
N CYS A 36 2.08 -4.05 10.75
CA CYS A 36 1.88 -2.62 10.47
C CYS A 36 2.08 -2.25 9.00
N SER A 37 2.93 -2.95 8.25
CA SER A 37 3.10 -2.70 6.81
C SER A 37 2.00 -3.36 5.98
N GLN A 38 1.56 -4.57 6.34
CA GLN A 38 0.46 -5.20 5.63
C GLN A 38 -0.87 -4.49 5.88
N CYS A 39 -1.09 -3.89 7.06
CA CYS A 39 -2.37 -3.27 7.35
C CYS A 39 -2.68 -2.08 6.43
N VAL A 40 -1.70 -1.23 6.12
CA VAL A 40 -1.90 -0.11 5.19
C VAL A 40 -2.08 -0.59 3.75
N VAL A 41 -1.29 -1.58 3.32
CA VAL A 41 -1.39 -2.12 1.95
C VAL A 41 -2.71 -2.85 1.75
N ALA A 42 -3.13 -3.65 2.74
CA ALA A 42 -4.43 -4.33 2.73
C ALA A 42 -5.58 -3.32 2.78
N GLY A 43 -5.50 -2.28 3.62
CA GLY A 43 -6.52 -1.23 3.68
C GLY A 43 -6.76 -0.57 2.32
N VAL A 44 -5.68 -0.23 1.61
CA VAL A 44 -5.78 0.35 0.26
C VAL A 44 -6.22 -0.68 -0.78
N HIS A 45 -5.75 -1.93 -0.70
CA HIS A 45 -6.14 -3.04 -1.58
C HIS A 45 -7.64 -3.36 -1.54
N ASN A 46 -8.27 -3.20 -0.39
CA ASN A 46 -9.71 -3.39 -0.28
C ASN A 46 -10.48 -2.26 -0.99
N ILE A 47 -9.89 -1.09 -1.20
CA ILE A 47 -10.55 0.02 -1.90
C ILE A 47 -10.16 0.09 -3.38
N LEU A 48 -8.87 -0.12 -3.69
CA LEU A 48 -8.30 -0.07 -5.02
C LEU A 48 -8.00 -1.48 -5.53
N ASP A 49 -8.30 -1.71 -6.80
CA ASP A 49 -8.08 -2.99 -7.48
C ASP A 49 -6.61 -3.12 -7.93
N PHE A 50 -5.81 -3.87 -7.18
CA PHE A 50 -4.44 -4.31 -7.52
C PHE A 50 -4.19 -5.74 -6.99
N GLU A 51 -3.04 -6.35 -7.27
CA GLU A 51 -2.86 -7.77 -6.92
C GLU A 51 -2.62 -8.01 -5.42
N ASP A 52 -3.21 -9.08 -4.90
CA ASP A 52 -2.97 -9.63 -3.54
C ASP A 52 -1.47 -9.83 -3.26
N LEU A 53 -0.67 -10.06 -4.30
CA LEU A 53 0.77 -10.23 -4.20
C LEU A 53 1.44 -9.02 -3.52
N VAL A 54 0.96 -7.79 -3.78
CA VAL A 54 1.53 -6.58 -3.18
C VAL A 54 1.33 -6.58 -1.65
N VAL A 55 0.15 -7.03 -1.18
CA VAL A 55 -0.13 -7.21 0.25
C VAL A 55 0.77 -8.27 0.87
N LYS A 56 1.00 -9.37 0.16
CA LYS A 56 1.91 -10.44 0.60
C LYS A 56 3.36 -9.97 0.69
N LEU A 57 3.84 -9.17 -0.26
CA LEU A 57 5.20 -8.64 -0.25
C LEU A 57 5.44 -7.63 0.89
N ALA A 58 4.37 -7.00 1.39
CA ALA A 58 4.45 -6.07 2.51
C ALA A 58 4.66 -6.74 3.88
N THR A 59 4.92 -8.06 3.98
CA THR A 59 5.19 -8.72 5.27
C THR A 59 6.49 -8.26 5.90
N SER A 60 7.62 -8.28 5.17
CA SER A 60 8.92 -8.02 5.79
C SER A 60 9.01 -6.63 6.41
N PRO A 61 8.55 -5.50 5.80
CA PRO A 61 8.64 -4.17 6.41
C PRO A 61 8.00 -4.02 7.82
N THR A 62 7.26 -5.01 8.30
CA THR A 62 6.65 -5.04 9.63
C THR A 62 7.67 -4.81 10.74
N GLY A 63 7.31 -3.94 11.70
CA GLY A 63 8.18 -3.54 12.80
C GLY A 63 9.49 -2.94 12.30
N GLY A 64 9.47 -2.36 11.09
CA GLY A 64 10.64 -1.86 10.40
C GLY A 64 11.56 -2.98 9.94
N GLN A 65 11.01 -3.89 9.13
CA GLN A 65 11.68 -4.88 8.25
C GLN A 65 11.87 -6.32 8.70
N ALA A 66 11.83 -6.65 9.97
CA ALA A 66 11.67 -8.04 10.41
C ALA A 66 11.44 -8.03 11.92
N LEU A 67 10.62 -7.09 12.40
CA LEU A 67 10.45 -6.80 13.84
C LEU A 67 11.74 -6.38 14.55
N GLN A 68 12.78 -5.98 13.81
CA GLN A 68 14.07 -5.59 14.37
C GLN A 68 14.09 -4.15 14.87
N SER A 69 13.15 -3.30 14.43
CA SER A 69 13.11 -1.86 14.77
C SER A 69 14.39 -1.09 14.36
N LEU A 70 15.09 -1.59 13.34
CA LEU A 70 16.31 -0.96 12.80
C LEU A 70 16.06 -0.23 11.47
N GLY A 71 14.89 -0.47 10.86
CA GLY A 71 14.51 0.14 9.58
C GLY A 71 13.42 1.20 9.71
N THR A 72 13.04 1.74 8.56
CA THR A 72 11.92 2.68 8.41
C THR A 72 10.60 2.07 8.89
N CYS A 73 9.68 2.90 9.40
CA CYS A 73 8.34 2.49 9.80
C CYS A 73 7.64 1.65 8.72
N GLY A 74 7.10 0.48 9.11
CA GLY A 74 6.45 -0.45 8.18
C GLY A 74 5.25 0.16 7.45
N VAL A 75 4.43 0.99 8.12
CA VAL A 75 3.31 1.70 7.49
C VAL A 75 3.80 2.64 6.38
N LEU A 76 4.91 3.35 6.61
CA LEU A 76 5.48 4.24 5.61
C LEU A 76 5.96 3.46 4.39
N VAL A 77 6.71 2.37 4.62
CA VAL A 77 7.20 1.50 3.53
C VAL A 77 6.03 0.85 2.77
N GLY A 78 5.00 0.37 3.47
CA GLY A 78 3.81 -0.20 2.83
C GLY A 78 3.08 0.83 1.96
N GLY A 79 2.93 2.07 2.44
CA GLY A 79 2.35 3.15 1.66
C GLY A 79 3.14 3.47 0.39
N THR A 80 4.48 3.53 0.49
CA THR A 80 5.33 3.77 -0.70
C THR A 80 5.28 2.59 -1.67
N MET A 81 5.19 1.35 -1.20
CA MET A 81 5.02 0.18 -2.08
C MET A 81 3.76 0.27 -2.95
N VAL A 82 2.65 0.80 -2.42
CA VAL A 82 1.43 1.01 -3.20
C VAL A 82 1.62 2.12 -4.24
N LEU A 83 2.33 3.19 -3.90
CA LEU A 83 2.67 4.24 -4.87
C LEU A 83 3.56 3.69 -6.00
N ASP A 84 4.59 2.91 -5.63
CA ASP A 84 5.52 2.30 -6.58
C ASP A 84 4.82 1.29 -7.50
N TYR A 85 3.78 0.62 -7.02
CA TYR A 85 2.98 -0.28 -7.85
C TYR A 85 2.28 0.46 -9.02
N PHE A 86 1.73 1.65 -8.78
CA PHE A 86 1.02 2.43 -9.81
C PHE A 86 1.93 3.37 -10.62
N PHE A 87 2.92 3.97 -9.96
CA PHE A 87 3.72 5.08 -10.47
C PHE A 87 5.22 4.82 -10.43
N GLY A 88 5.64 3.63 -9.99
CA GLY A 88 7.05 3.26 -9.94
C GLY A 88 7.66 3.14 -11.33
N ARG A 89 8.99 3.24 -11.36
CA ARG A 89 9.79 3.16 -12.57
C ARG A 89 9.75 1.73 -13.14
N PRO A 90 9.42 1.53 -14.42
CA PRO A 90 9.49 0.21 -15.03
C PRO A 90 10.95 -0.22 -15.24
N VAL A 91 11.15 -1.52 -15.35
CA VAL A 91 12.47 -2.08 -15.66
C VAL A 91 12.91 -1.62 -17.05
N GLY A 92 14.12 -1.06 -17.16
CA GLY A 92 14.73 -0.66 -18.43
C GLY A 92 14.55 0.81 -18.81
N GLU A 93 13.81 1.60 -18.03
CA GLU A 93 13.83 3.06 -18.15
C GLU A 93 14.94 3.62 -17.25
N GLU A 94 16.02 4.11 -17.88
CA GLU A 94 17.07 4.87 -17.21
C GLU A 94 16.69 6.35 -17.14
N GLU A 95 17.16 7.06 -16.11
CA GLU A 95 17.06 8.52 -16.08
C GLU A 95 17.81 9.09 -17.30
N GLU A 96 17.11 9.77 -18.20
CA GLU A 96 17.75 10.73 -19.10
C GLU A 96 18.46 11.75 -18.21
N LYS A 97 19.79 11.64 -18.11
CA LYS A 97 20.61 12.63 -17.44
C LYS A 97 20.49 13.92 -18.26
N GLU A 98 19.79 14.91 -17.73
CA GLU A 98 19.88 16.27 -18.25
C GLU A 98 21.35 16.71 -18.21
N GLU A 99 21.91 16.98 -19.39
CA GLU A 99 23.27 17.49 -19.62
C GLU A 99 23.30 19.03 -19.57
#